data_AF-A0A660MZT8-F1
#
_entry.id   AF-A0A660MZT8-F1
#
_cell.length_a   1.000
_cell.length_b   1.000
_cell.length_c   1.000
_cell.angle_alpha   90.00
_cell.angle_beta   90.00
_cell.angle_gamma   90.00
#
_symmetry.space_group_name_H-M   'P 1'
#
loop_
_entity.id
_entity.type
_entity.pdbx_description
1 polymer ?
#
loop_
_entity_poly.entity_id
_entity_poly.type
_entity_poly.pdbx_seq_one_letter_code
_entity_poly.pdbx_strand_id
1 'polypeptide(L)'
;MQSVKKEDLKMSLISSLSEAQLQDKVNFIENYKQAFNPADGSTVDANANVTLKNISTLETELMKDYFIQVNRRLMTDKITQLFGRELADEYVRQLENHEIYAHDESSLRPYCASISMYPFLLNGLTQLGGESKAPKNLASFCGSFVNLVFAVSSQFAGAVATVEFLAYFDYFARKEFGEDYMDRLSEKTANPAFGSGTEIARKTVGAQLAGYFQQVVYTINQPAAARNYQSVFWNISIYDQYYFESMFESFAFPDEAFSRPKWESVKKLQAFFLKWFNEERKKALLTFPVVTCALLTDKNQCRDEEFADMVADELANGNSFFMYLSENADSLASCCRLRNEITDKTFSYTLGAGGVATGSINVITLNMNRLVQDGRDLAAEVEKIHQYQVAYRKIMEEFKAGGLLPVYDAGFITLDKQFLTIGINGMVEAAESQGIHVGYNDEYVKFVQEKLKVIYHANQEAAKKYGYKFNTEFVPAENLGAKNAKWDKKDGYRVKEERDCYNSYFYVVEDEFINPLDKFLLHGRELVDYLDGGSALHLNLDEKLTQEGYKKLVNVAAKTGCNYFCINVRTTICNECGHIDKRTLYRCPSCGTENVDHATRVIGYLKRVSSFSRARRKEHAMRHYHRA
;
A
#
# COMPACT_ATOMS: atom_id res chain seq x y z
N MET A 1 65.06 -10.22 31.22
CA MET A 1 63.70 -10.39 31.79
C MET A 1 63.14 -9.00 32.04
N GLN A 2 62.51 -8.40 31.03
CA GLN A 2 61.87 -7.09 31.11
C GLN A 2 60.46 -7.20 30.54
N SER A 3 59.56 -6.56 31.26
CA SER A 3 58.11 -6.61 31.20
C SER A 3 57.54 -6.20 29.85
N VAL A 4 56.72 -7.08 29.27
CA VAL A 4 55.75 -6.74 28.24
C VAL A 4 54.59 -6.02 28.94
N LYS A 5 54.45 -4.71 28.72
CA LYS A 5 53.24 -3.97 29.07
C LYS A 5 52.14 -4.43 28.10
N LYS A 6 51.13 -5.12 28.64
CA LYS A 6 49.81 -5.22 28.01
C LYS A 6 49.22 -3.82 28.02
N GLU A 7 49.12 -3.18 26.86
CA GLU A 7 48.19 -2.07 26.68
C GLU A 7 46.78 -2.64 26.67
N ASP A 8 46.03 -2.30 27.72
CA ASP A 8 44.60 -2.53 27.82
C ASP A 8 43.89 -1.75 26.70
N LEU A 9 43.54 -2.45 25.62
CA LEU A 9 42.49 -2.04 24.70
C LEU A 9 41.16 -2.03 25.48
N LYS A 10 40.88 -0.93 26.18
CA LYS A 10 39.52 -0.59 26.58
C LYS A 10 38.72 -0.30 25.30
N MET A 11 38.17 -1.35 24.70
CA MET A 11 37.05 -1.19 23.78
C MET A 11 35.93 -0.53 24.58
N SER A 12 35.72 0.76 24.37
CA SER A 12 34.51 1.43 24.83
C SER A 12 33.31 0.64 24.29
N LEU A 13 32.45 0.15 25.19
CA LEU A 13 31.23 -0.58 24.82
C LEU A 13 30.22 0.33 24.07
N ILE A 14 30.48 1.64 24.02
CA ILE A 14 29.59 2.65 23.46
C ILE A 14 30.38 3.49 22.45
N SER A 15 29.86 3.60 21.22
CA SER A 15 30.34 4.57 20.23
C SER A 15 29.90 5.98 20.64
N SER A 16 30.82 6.94 20.68
CA SER A 16 30.53 8.33 21.03
C SER A 16 30.15 9.12 19.78
N LEU A 17 29.01 9.81 19.84
CA LEU A 17 28.67 10.85 18.86
C LEU A 17 29.57 12.08 19.05
N SER A 18 29.83 12.81 17.96
CA SER A 18 30.48 14.12 18.07
C SER A 18 29.56 15.14 18.74
N GLU A 19 30.13 16.20 19.33
CA GLU A 19 29.33 17.27 19.95
C GLU A 19 28.34 17.89 18.96
N ALA A 20 28.74 18.06 17.71
CA ALA A 20 27.86 18.56 16.65
C ALA A 20 26.68 17.60 16.38
N GLN A 21 26.96 16.30 16.27
CA GLN A 21 25.92 15.28 16.10
C GLN A 21 24.95 15.26 17.29
N LEU A 22 25.45 15.36 18.52
CA LEU A 22 24.61 15.45 19.72
C LEU A 22 23.73 16.69 19.69
N GLN A 23 24.30 17.85 19.36
CA GLN A 23 23.54 19.09 19.28
C GLN A 23 22.48 19.04 18.17
N ASP A 24 22.77 18.42 17.03
CA ASP A 24 21.79 18.21 15.96
C ASP A 24 20.62 17.32 16.42
N LYS A 25 20.90 16.26 17.20
CA LYS A 25 19.86 15.42 17.82
C LYS A 25 18.99 16.21 18.81
N VAL A 26 19.61 17.05 19.66
CA VAL A 26 18.89 17.91 20.60
C VAL A 26 18.02 18.93 19.85
N ASN A 27 18.56 19.57 18.81
CA ASN A 27 17.82 20.51 17.97
C ASN A 27 16.64 19.85 17.26
N PHE A 28 16.81 18.61 16.78
CA PHE A 28 15.71 17.84 16.19
C PHE A 28 14.56 17.64 17.18
N ILE A 29 14.86 17.29 18.43
CA ILE A 29 13.86 17.13 19.49
C ILE A 29 13.08 18.43 19.73
N GLU A 30 13.79 19.56 19.82
CA GLU A 30 13.16 20.87 19.99
C GLU A 30 12.25 21.25 18.81
N ASN A 31 12.68 20.97 17.59
CA ASN A 31 11.86 21.19 16.39
C ASN A 31 10.62 20.28 16.38
N TYR A 32 10.75 19.00 16.72
CA TYR A 32 9.64 18.05 16.78
C TYR A 32 8.60 18.44 17.83
N LYS A 33 9.03 18.98 18.98
CA LYS A 33 8.13 19.54 20.01
C LYS A 33 7.25 20.66 19.46
N GLN A 34 7.77 21.48 18.54
CA GLN A 34 7.06 22.60 17.94
C GLN A 34 6.22 22.24 16.70
N ALA A 35 6.45 21.07 16.08
CA ALA A 35 5.73 20.65 14.88
C ALA A 35 4.20 20.54 15.11
N PHE A 36 3.40 20.91 14.10
CA PHE A 36 1.94 20.85 14.16
C PHE A 36 1.41 19.41 14.30
N ASN A 37 1.96 18.49 13.50
CA ASN A 37 1.65 17.06 13.54
C ASN A 37 2.95 16.23 13.33
N PRO A 38 2.92 14.90 13.53
CA PRO A 38 4.10 14.05 13.35
C PRO A 38 4.71 14.11 11.94
N ALA A 39 3.88 14.20 10.89
CA ALA A 39 4.33 14.29 9.51
C ALA A 39 5.11 15.59 9.25
N ASP A 40 4.68 16.71 9.82
CA ASP A 40 5.38 18.01 9.74
C ASP A 40 6.67 18.01 10.58
N GLY A 41 6.79 17.15 11.59
CA GLY A 41 7.98 16.99 12.43
C GLY A 41 9.03 16.04 11.88
N SER A 42 8.71 15.22 10.88
CA SER A 42 9.68 14.35 10.22
C SER A 42 10.49 15.14 9.18
N THR A 43 11.81 14.98 9.20
CA THR A 43 12.71 15.69 8.28
C THR A 43 13.02 14.90 7.02
N VAL A 44 12.92 13.57 7.08
CA VAL A 44 13.38 12.68 6.00
C VAL A 44 12.27 11.85 5.39
N ASP A 45 11.27 11.40 6.15
CA ASP A 45 10.25 10.49 5.64
C ASP A 45 8.97 10.60 6.47
N ALA A 46 8.15 11.59 6.11
CA ALA A 46 6.91 11.90 6.80
C ALA A 46 5.84 10.83 6.54
N ASN A 47 5.05 10.51 7.57
CA ASN A 47 4.03 9.47 7.45
C ASN A 47 2.74 9.91 8.12
N ALA A 48 1.68 10.11 7.32
CA ALA A 48 0.37 10.55 7.81
C ALA A 48 -0.38 9.48 8.62
N ASN A 49 0.15 8.25 8.68
CA ASN A 49 -0.39 7.18 9.50
C ASN A 49 -0.12 7.36 11.00
N VAL A 50 0.87 8.17 11.39
CA VAL A 50 1.05 8.63 12.78
C VAL A 50 0.26 9.91 12.99
N THR A 51 -0.81 9.84 13.79
CA THR A 51 -1.69 11.00 14.02
C THR A 51 -1.29 11.83 15.23
N LEU A 52 -0.63 11.23 16.22
CA LEU A 52 -0.25 11.89 17.48
C LEU A 52 1.25 11.87 17.68
N LYS A 53 1.80 13.03 18.06
CA LYS A 53 3.21 13.10 18.50
C LYS A 53 3.34 12.30 19.80
N ASN A 54 4.32 11.42 19.84
CA ASN A 54 4.62 10.56 21.00
C ASN A 54 6.12 10.25 21.04
N ILE A 55 6.60 9.76 22.19
CA ILE A 55 8.03 9.49 22.43
C ILE A 55 8.57 8.37 21.53
N SER A 56 7.78 7.31 21.29
CA SER A 56 8.21 6.16 20.48
C SER A 56 8.47 6.54 19.02
N THR A 57 7.62 7.38 18.45
CA THR A 57 7.84 7.94 17.11
C THR A 57 9.07 8.86 17.10
N LEU A 58 9.22 9.74 18.09
CA LEU A 58 10.36 10.65 18.19
C LEU A 58 11.71 9.89 18.22
N GLU A 59 11.84 8.87 19.08
CA GLU A 59 13.06 8.06 19.20
C GLU A 59 13.44 7.40 17.88
N THR A 60 12.44 6.98 17.09
CA THR A 60 12.69 6.40 15.77
C THR A 60 13.12 7.46 14.75
N GLU A 61 12.36 8.55 14.64
CA GLU A 61 12.68 9.63 13.69
C GLU A 61 14.09 10.19 13.94
N LEU A 62 14.49 10.26 15.21
CA LEU A 62 15.80 10.74 15.64
C LEU A 62 16.97 9.96 15.00
N MET A 63 16.78 8.68 14.66
CA MET A 63 17.85 7.79 14.18
C MET A 63 17.81 7.52 12.67
N LYS A 64 16.81 8.04 11.94
CA LYS A 64 16.61 7.69 10.52
C LYS A 64 17.79 8.07 9.62
N ASP A 65 18.45 9.19 9.87
CA ASP A 65 19.64 9.66 9.16
C ASP A 65 20.84 8.70 9.31
N TYR A 66 20.97 8.03 10.46
CA TYR A 66 21.99 7.00 10.66
C TYR A 66 21.65 5.73 9.89
N PHE A 67 20.38 5.29 9.92
CA PHE A 67 19.94 4.16 9.11
C PHE A 67 20.17 4.39 7.62
N ILE A 68 19.90 5.60 7.12
CA ILE A 68 20.18 5.98 5.73
C ILE A 68 21.67 5.79 5.40
N GLN A 69 22.57 6.31 6.25
CA GLN A 69 24.01 6.17 6.01
C GLN A 69 24.48 4.71 6.03
N VAL A 70 23.96 3.91 6.96
CA VAL A 70 24.27 2.47 7.03
C VAL A 70 23.76 1.74 5.79
N ASN A 71 22.53 2.00 5.36
CA ASN A 71 21.97 1.41 4.14
C ASN A 71 22.77 1.79 2.90
N ARG A 72 23.12 3.07 2.74
CA ARG A 72 23.98 3.52 1.65
C ARG A 72 25.31 2.80 1.64
N ARG A 73 25.92 2.62 2.82
CA ARG A 73 27.19 1.89 2.93
C ARG A 73 27.06 0.44 2.50
N LEU A 74 26.02 -0.25 2.96
CA LEU A 74 25.74 -1.64 2.56
C LEU A 74 25.54 -1.74 1.04
N MET A 75 24.80 -0.80 0.46
CA MET A 75 24.57 -0.72 -0.97
C MET A 75 25.85 -0.45 -1.74
N THR A 76 26.64 0.55 -1.37
CA THR A 76 27.89 0.87 -2.06
C THR A 76 28.90 -0.27 -2.01
N ASP A 77 28.99 -0.95 -0.85
CA ASP A 77 29.88 -2.11 -0.71
C ASP A 77 29.41 -3.26 -1.60
N LYS A 78 28.09 -3.52 -1.65
CA LYS A 78 27.52 -4.57 -2.49
C LYS A 78 27.61 -4.27 -3.99
N ILE A 79 27.33 -3.04 -4.39
CA ILE A 79 27.49 -2.59 -5.79
C ILE A 79 28.96 -2.69 -6.20
N THR A 80 29.89 -2.26 -5.33
CA THR A 80 31.33 -2.38 -5.59
C THR A 80 31.73 -3.84 -5.80
N GLN A 81 31.23 -4.74 -4.96
CA GLN A 81 31.50 -6.17 -5.05
C GLN A 81 30.97 -6.79 -6.36
N LEU A 82 29.77 -6.41 -6.81
CA LEU A 82 29.09 -7.06 -7.93
C LEU A 82 29.39 -6.42 -9.29
N PHE A 83 29.55 -5.09 -9.32
CA PHE A 83 29.57 -4.29 -10.55
C PHE A 83 30.74 -3.29 -10.60
N GLY A 84 31.55 -3.21 -9.56
CA GLY A 84 32.72 -2.33 -9.49
C GLY A 84 32.46 -0.98 -8.82
N ARG A 85 33.55 -0.32 -8.44
CA ARG A 85 33.54 0.90 -7.63
C ARG A 85 32.89 2.09 -8.35
N GLU A 86 33.12 2.21 -9.66
CA GLU A 86 32.58 3.30 -10.48
C GLU A 86 31.05 3.36 -10.41
N LEU A 87 30.37 2.20 -10.51
CA LEU A 87 28.92 2.16 -10.41
C LEU A 87 28.41 2.46 -8.99
N ALA A 88 29.18 2.12 -7.97
CA ALA A 88 28.84 2.45 -6.58
C ALA A 88 28.96 3.96 -6.31
N ASP A 89 29.99 4.60 -6.86
CA ASP A 89 30.14 6.06 -6.78
C ASP A 89 29.04 6.76 -7.59
N GLU A 90 28.65 6.22 -8.75
CA GLU A 90 27.51 6.71 -9.54
C GLU A 90 26.19 6.61 -8.76
N TYR A 91 25.92 5.50 -8.06
CA TYR A 91 24.73 5.36 -7.21
C TYR A 91 24.60 6.49 -6.19
N VAL A 92 25.70 6.80 -5.50
CA VAL A 92 25.75 7.88 -4.52
C VAL A 92 25.52 9.24 -5.19
N ARG A 93 26.19 9.49 -6.32
CA ARG A 93 26.02 10.71 -7.10
C ARG A 93 24.57 10.92 -7.53
N GLN A 94 23.89 9.87 -8.01
CA GLN A 94 22.49 9.98 -8.43
C GLN A 94 21.53 10.29 -7.28
N LEU A 95 21.79 9.75 -6.08
CA LEU A 95 21.02 10.08 -4.87
C LEU A 95 21.26 11.53 -4.42
N GLU A 96 22.52 11.96 -4.38
CA GLU A 96 22.91 13.31 -3.96
C GLU A 96 22.43 14.38 -4.94
N ASN A 97 22.44 14.08 -6.23
CA ASN A 97 21.92 14.96 -7.29
C ASN A 97 20.40 14.79 -7.53
N HIS A 98 19.72 14.01 -6.70
CA HIS A 98 18.26 13.84 -6.73
C HIS A 98 17.72 13.34 -8.09
N GLU A 99 18.54 12.57 -8.81
CA GLU A 99 18.19 11.92 -10.07
C GLU A 99 17.36 10.66 -9.82
N ILE A 100 17.69 9.96 -8.73
CA ILE A 100 16.94 8.81 -8.23
C ILE A 100 16.55 9.03 -6.77
N TYR A 101 15.56 8.28 -6.32
CA TYR A 101 15.10 8.25 -4.95
C TYR A 101 14.95 6.80 -4.47
N ALA A 102 15.76 6.39 -3.49
CA ALA A 102 15.59 5.12 -2.80
C ALA A 102 14.48 5.23 -1.75
N HIS A 103 13.38 4.49 -1.94
CA HIS A 103 12.29 4.47 -0.96
C HIS A 103 12.70 3.70 0.29
N ASP A 104 12.14 4.09 1.44
CA ASP A 104 12.35 3.45 2.73
C ASP A 104 13.82 3.25 3.13
N GLU A 105 14.74 4.08 2.62
CA GLU A 105 16.18 4.02 2.92
C GLU A 105 16.49 4.22 4.42
N SER A 106 15.52 4.67 5.21
CA SER A 106 15.60 4.70 6.67
C SER A 106 15.34 3.34 7.35
N SER A 107 15.14 2.27 6.58
CA SER A 107 14.85 0.92 7.06
C SER A 107 15.72 -0.15 6.37
N LEU A 108 16.19 -1.14 7.13
CA LEU A 108 16.93 -2.30 6.59
C LEU A 108 15.99 -3.42 6.06
N ARG A 109 14.69 -3.19 6.11
CA ARG A 109 13.66 -4.20 5.84
C ARG A 109 13.30 -4.23 4.36
N PRO A 110 12.92 -5.39 3.80
CA PRO A 110 12.30 -5.43 2.49
C PRO A 110 11.00 -4.61 2.48
N TYR A 111 10.57 -4.22 1.28
CA TYR A 111 9.48 -3.27 1.12
C TYR A 111 8.11 -3.83 1.52
N CYS A 112 7.38 -4.52 0.64
CA CYS A 112 5.99 -4.91 0.91
C CYS A 112 5.70 -6.38 0.55
N ALA A 113 4.63 -6.92 1.13
CA ALA A 113 4.24 -8.31 0.93
C ALA A 113 2.71 -8.52 1.04
N SER A 114 2.13 -9.14 0.03
CA SER A 114 0.93 -9.96 0.16
C SER A 114 1.36 -11.35 0.59
N ILE A 115 0.95 -11.82 1.77
CA ILE A 115 1.39 -13.13 2.29
C ILE A 115 0.37 -14.22 1.97
N SER A 116 0.83 -15.47 1.88
CA SER A 116 -0.08 -16.62 2.07
C SER A 116 -0.27 -16.85 3.56
N MET A 117 -1.52 -16.99 4.00
CA MET A 117 -1.86 -17.32 5.37
C MET A 117 -1.90 -18.83 5.63
N TYR A 118 -1.59 -19.67 4.63
CA TYR A 118 -1.62 -21.12 4.80
C TYR A 118 -0.65 -21.62 5.90
N PRO A 119 0.60 -21.13 6.03
CA PRO A 119 1.48 -21.50 7.14
C PRO A 119 0.89 -21.18 8.52
N PHE A 120 0.10 -20.11 8.61
CA PHE A 120 -0.60 -19.74 9.85
C PHE A 120 -1.68 -20.75 10.24
N LEU A 121 -2.39 -21.35 9.26
CA LEU A 121 -3.35 -22.43 9.53
C LEU A 121 -2.67 -23.72 10.03
N LEU A 122 -1.42 -23.97 9.64
CA LEU A 122 -0.67 -25.15 10.05
C LEU A 122 0.01 -24.98 11.41
N ASN A 123 0.69 -23.84 11.59
CA ASN A 123 1.68 -23.67 12.66
C ASN A 123 1.33 -22.54 13.64
N GLY A 124 0.28 -21.77 13.37
CA GLY A 124 0.01 -20.52 14.09
C GLY A 124 1.18 -19.54 13.93
N LEU A 125 1.76 -19.10 15.03
CA LEU A 125 2.90 -18.17 15.10
C LEU A 125 4.20 -18.81 15.58
N THR A 126 4.21 -20.13 15.77
CA THR A 126 5.38 -20.86 16.29
C THR A 126 6.64 -20.70 15.43
N GLN A 127 6.47 -20.56 14.11
CA GLN A 127 7.58 -20.33 13.19
C GLN A 127 8.06 -18.87 13.13
N LEU A 128 7.37 -17.94 13.80
CA LEU A 128 7.76 -16.53 13.93
C LEU A 128 8.25 -16.19 15.36
N GLY A 129 8.57 -17.20 16.16
CA GLY A 129 9.01 -17.04 17.55
C GLY A 129 7.90 -16.79 18.56
N GLY A 130 6.63 -16.94 18.17
CA GLY A 130 5.49 -16.89 19.09
C GLY A 130 5.10 -18.27 19.64
N GLU A 131 4.24 -18.33 20.65
CA GLU A 131 3.78 -19.59 21.25
C GLU A 131 2.40 -20.04 20.73
N SER A 132 1.72 -19.20 19.93
CA SER A 132 0.37 -19.47 19.45
C SER A 132 0.38 -20.58 18.40
N LYS A 133 -0.34 -21.67 18.66
CA LYS A 133 -0.54 -22.78 17.70
C LYS A 133 -1.64 -22.44 16.68
N ALA A 134 -1.83 -23.33 15.72
CA ALA A 134 -2.89 -23.21 14.70
C ALA A 134 -4.27 -22.90 15.33
N PRO A 135 -5.03 -21.95 14.75
CA PRO A 135 -6.36 -21.60 15.24
C PRO A 135 -7.35 -22.75 15.07
N LYS A 136 -8.29 -22.89 16.01
CA LYS A 136 -9.26 -24.00 16.06
C LYS A 136 -10.72 -23.58 15.95
N ASN A 137 -11.01 -22.30 16.18
CA ASN A 137 -12.35 -21.70 16.17
C ASN A 137 -12.24 -20.22 15.76
N LEU A 138 -13.38 -19.54 15.58
CA LEU A 138 -13.38 -18.18 15.05
C LEU A 138 -12.68 -17.18 15.98
N ALA A 139 -12.85 -17.33 17.29
CA ALA A 139 -12.18 -16.49 18.29
C ALA A 139 -10.64 -16.61 18.23
N SER A 140 -10.12 -17.84 18.23
CA SER A 140 -8.67 -18.08 18.13
C SER A 140 -8.11 -17.66 16.77
N PHE A 141 -8.88 -17.83 15.68
CA PHE A 141 -8.50 -17.30 14.37
C PHE A 141 -8.36 -15.78 14.39
N CYS A 142 -9.39 -15.05 14.84
CA CYS A 142 -9.37 -13.59 14.85
C CYS A 142 -8.28 -13.03 15.80
N GLY A 143 -8.15 -13.60 16.99
CA GLY A 143 -7.15 -13.19 17.97
C GLY A 143 -5.71 -13.44 17.49
N SER A 144 -5.42 -14.64 16.98
CA SER A 144 -4.08 -14.96 16.50
C SER A 144 -3.76 -14.31 15.14
N PHE A 145 -4.77 -14.02 14.31
CA PHE A 145 -4.61 -13.27 13.06
C PHE A 145 -4.09 -11.84 13.30
N VAL A 146 -4.63 -11.16 14.31
CA VAL A 146 -4.13 -9.83 14.71
C VAL A 146 -2.63 -9.89 15.04
N ASN A 147 -2.22 -10.89 15.82
CA ASN A 147 -0.81 -11.11 16.15
C ASN A 147 0.04 -11.46 14.93
N LEU A 148 -0.49 -12.22 13.96
CA LEU A 148 0.17 -12.49 12.68
C LEU A 148 0.46 -11.19 11.93
N VAL A 149 -0.56 -10.34 11.76
CA VAL A 149 -0.43 -9.08 11.02
C VAL A 149 0.60 -8.16 11.68
N PHE A 150 0.65 -8.08 13.02
CA PHE A 150 1.68 -7.34 13.73
C PHE A 150 3.08 -7.94 13.57
N ALA A 151 3.21 -9.27 13.71
CA ALA A 151 4.50 -9.96 13.56
C ALA A 151 5.10 -9.77 12.16
N VAL A 152 4.27 -9.90 11.12
CA VAL A 152 4.70 -9.73 9.72
C VAL A 152 5.00 -8.27 9.42
N SER A 153 4.10 -7.33 9.73
CA SER A 153 4.31 -5.90 9.43
C SER A 153 5.51 -5.30 10.15
N SER A 154 5.91 -5.85 11.31
CA SER A 154 7.13 -5.44 11.99
C SER A 154 8.43 -5.76 11.22
N GLN A 155 8.35 -6.57 10.16
CA GLN A 155 9.51 -7.04 9.37
C GLN A 155 9.52 -6.52 7.93
N PHE A 156 8.53 -5.72 7.55
CA PHE A 156 8.44 -5.05 6.24
C PHE A 156 8.40 -3.53 6.43
N ALA A 157 8.77 -2.79 5.38
CA ALA A 157 8.72 -1.33 5.38
C ALA A 157 7.38 -0.77 4.85
N GLY A 158 6.67 -1.52 4.02
CA GLY A 158 5.43 -1.13 3.36
C GLY A 158 4.22 -1.92 3.83
N ALA A 159 3.24 -2.04 2.93
CA ALA A 159 1.96 -2.68 3.20
C ALA A 159 2.09 -4.21 3.37
N VAL A 160 1.17 -4.75 4.18
CA VAL A 160 0.93 -6.19 4.34
C VAL A 160 -0.48 -6.51 3.88
N ALA A 161 -0.61 -7.35 2.85
CA ALA A 161 -1.90 -7.81 2.37
C ALA A 161 -2.18 -9.26 2.82
N THR A 162 -3.42 -9.52 3.25
CA THR A 162 -3.90 -10.86 3.59
C THR A 162 -5.16 -11.14 2.80
N VAL A 163 -4.97 -11.43 1.52
CA VAL A 163 -6.04 -11.51 0.52
C VAL A 163 -6.98 -12.71 0.72
N GLU A 164 -6.64 -13.61 1.66
CA GLU A 164 -7.42 -14.81 2.05
C GLU A 164 -8.29 -14.60 3.31
N PHE A 165 -8.25 -13.41 3.94
CA PHE A 165 -8.83 -13.17 5.27
C PHE A 165 -10.31 -13.57 5.38
N LEU A 166 -11.16 -13.12 4.46
CA LEU A 166 -12.60 -13.40 4.52
C LEU A 166 -12.92 -14.87 4.23
N ALA A 167 -12.17 -15.53 3.34
CA ALA A 167 -12.35 -16.96 3.06
C ALA A 167 -11.99 -17.83 4.28
N TYR A 168 -10.95 -17.45 5.02
CA TYR A 168 -10.55 -18.17 6.23
C TYR A 168 -11.51 -17.86 7.39
N PHE A 169 -11.96 -16.61 7.50
CA PHE A 169 -13.00 -16.22 8.46
C PHE A 169 -14.29 -17.03 8.24
N ASP A 170 -14.75 -17.15 6.99
CA ASP A 170 -15.89 -17.98 6.61
C ASP A 170 -15.73 -19.43 7.08
N TYR A 171 -14.57 -20.04 6.83
CA TYR A 171 -14.30 -21.40 7.26
C TYR A 171 -14.46 -21.60 8.76
N PHE A 172 -13.87 -20.73 9.58
CA PHE A 172 -14.02 -20.82 11.04
C PHE A 172 -15.44 -20.48 11.52
N ALA A 173 -16.12 -19.55 10.84
CA ALA A 173 -17.52 -19.22 11.13
C ALA A 173 -18.45 -20.40 10.85
N ARG A 174 -18.25 -21.12 9.74
CA ARG A 174 -19.03 -22.34 9.42
C ARG A 174 -18.80 -23.46 10.42
N LYS A 175 -17.56 -23.65 10.90
CA LYS A 175 -17.27 -24.64 11.95
C LYS A 175 -17.95 -24.31 13.28
N GLU A 176 -18.13 -23.04 13.58
CA GLU A 176 -18.70 -22.58 14.85
C GLU A 176 -20.23 -22.50 14.81
N PHE A 177 -20.80 -21.98 13.73
CA PHE A 177 -22.23 -21.67 13.62
C PHE A 177 -23.00 -22.56 12.64
N GLY A 178 -22.33 -23.41 11.87
CA GLY A 178 -22.92 -24.26 10.84
C GLY A 178 -22.76 -23.69 9.42
N GLU A 179 -22.95 -24.56 8.42
CA GLU A 179 -22.74 -24.24 7.00
C GLU A 179 -23.68 -23.16 6.45
N ASP A 180 -24.83 -22.97 7.09
CA ASP A 180 -25.91 -22.06 6.71
C ASP A 180 -25.96 -20.80 7.60
N TYR A 181 -24.89 -20.49 8.35
CA TYR A 181 -24.89 -19.42 9.35
C TYR A 181 -25.24 -18.04 8.77
N MET A 182 -24.89 -17.77 7.50
CA MET A 182 -25.23 -16.52 6.81
C MET A 182 -26.73 -16.35 6.56
N ASP A 183 -27.51 -17.43 6.60
CA ASP A 183 -28.97 -17.39 6.48
C ASP A 183 -29.67 -17.29 7.85
N ARG A 184 -28.90 -17.43 8.94
CA ARG A 184 -29.39 -17.43 10.33
C ARG A 184 -28.79 -16.30 11.17
N LEU A 185 -28.46 -15.16 10.54
CA LEU A 185 -27.82 -14.02 11.21
C LEU A 185 -28.61 -13.47 12.41
N SER A 186 -29.94 -13.62 12.44
CA SER A 186 -30.81 -13.20 13.54
C SER A 186 -30.94 -14.23 14.67
N GLU A 187 -30.48 -15.46 14.47
CA GLU A 187 -30.56 -16.52 15.48
C GLU A 187 -29.64 -16.22 16.65
N LYS A 188 -30.16 -16.32 17.87
CA LYS A 188 -29.40 -16.15 19.10
C LYS A 188 -28.69 -17.45 19.47
N THR A 189 -27.37 -17.44 19.45
CA THR A 189 -26.55 -18.56 19.92
C THR A 189 -25.82 -18.18 21.22
N ALA A 190 -25.35 -19.19 21.96
CA ALA A 190 -24.57 -18.95 23.16
C ALA A 190 -23.25 -18.27 22.79
N ASN A 191 -22.86 -17.22 23.52
CA ASN A 191 -21.54 -16.61 23.35
C ASN A 191 -20.49 -17.56 23.98
N PRO A 192 -19.52 -18.08 23.21
CA PRO A 192 -18.49 -18.98 23.73
C PRO A 192 -17.67 -18.36 24.89
N ALA A 193 -17.58 -17.03 24.95
CA ALA A 193 -16.81 -16.30 25.96
C ALA A 193 -17.51 -16.16 27.33
N PHE A 194 -18.83 -16.38 27.43
CA PHE A 194 -19.62 -16.10 28.65
C PHE A 194 -20.42 -17.30 29.20
N GLY A 195 -20.28 -18.49 28.61
CA GLY A 195 -21.00 -19.68 29.04
C GLY A 195 -22.51 -19.66 28.70
N SER A 196 -23.14 -20.83 28.72
CA SER A 196 -24.51 -21.05 28.24
C SER A 196 -25.64 -20.63 29.20
N GLY A 197 -25.28 -20.11 30.39
CA GLY A 197 -26.17 -20.09 31.57
C GLY A 197 -27.11 -18.91 31.73
N THR A 198 -27.00 -17.82 30.95
CA THR A 198 -27.91 -16.66 31.10
C THR A 198 -28.42 -16.15 29.76
N GLU A 199 -29.67 -15.68 29.73
CA GLU A 199 -30.30 -15.08 28.54
C GLU A 199 -29.58 -13.79 28.09
N ILE A 200 -28.86 -13.15 29.02
CA ILE A 200 -27.98 -11.99 28.83
C ILE A 200 -26.72 -12.35 28.02
N ALA A 201 -26.30 -13.63 27.99
CA ALA A 201 -25.11 -14.10 27.29
C ALA A 201 -25.36 -14.55 25.84
N ARG A 202 -26.59 -14.45 25.32
CA ARG A 202 -26.94 -14.88 23.95
C ARG A 202 -26.96 -13.70 22.98
N LYS A 203 -26.08 -13.71 21.98
CA LYS A 203 -26.03 -12.73 20.89
C LYS A 203 -26.47 -13.38 19.59
N THR A 204 -27.00 -12.59 18.66
CA THR A 204 -27.30 -13.12 17.33
C THR A 204 -26.01 -13.53 16.61
N VAL A 205 -26.08 -14.48 15.69
CA VAL A 205 -24.91 -14.86 14.86
C VAL A 205 -24.30 -13.62 14.22
N GLY A 206 -25.12 -12.77 13.58
CA GLY A 206 -24.64 -11.54 12.94
C GLY A 206 -23.96 -10.57 13.92
N ALA A 207 -24.47 -10.43 15.14
CA ALA A 207 -23.84 -9.59 16.16
C ALA A 207 -22.50 -10.16 16.64
N GLN A 208 -22.32 -11.48 16.62
CA GLN A 208 -21.05 -12.13 16.93
C GLN A 208 -20.03 -11.94 15.79
N LEU A 209 -20.43 -12.15 14.53
CA LEU A 209 -19.56 -11.88 13.37
C LEU A 209 -19.08 -10.43 13.37
N ALA A 210 -20.01 -9.48 13.55
CA ALA A 210 -19.69 -8.05 13.67
C ALA A 210 -18.74 -7.76 14.85
N GLY A 211 -18.90 -8.46 15.98
CA GLY A 211 -17.99 -8.36 17.12
C GLY A 211 -16.57 -8.83 16.80
N TYR A 212 -16.41 -9.93 16.06
CA TYR A 212 -15.10 -10.42 15.63
C TYR A 212 -14.46 -9.49 14.58
N PHE A 213 -15.23 -8.98 13.61
CA PHE A 213 -14.71 -7.96 12.70
C PHE A 213 -14.32 -6.68 13.45
N GLN A 214 -15.13 -6.23 14.40
CA GLN A 214 -14.82 -5.07 15.24
C GLN A 214 -13.51 -5.29 15.99
N GLN A 215 -13.32 -6.45 16.62
CA GLN A 215 -12.07 -6.79 17.30
C GLN A 215 -10.87 -6.67 16.36
N VAL A 216 -10.89 -7.35 15.22
CA VAL A 216 -9.74 -7.35 14.28
C VAL A 216 -9.48 -5.94 13.74
N VAL A 217 -10.51 -5.27 13.23
CA VAL A 217 -10.39 -3.97 12.57
C VAL A 217 -9.95 -2.89 13.54
N TYR A 218 -10.57 -2.79 14.72
CA TYR A 218 -10.17 -1.77 15.71
C TYR A 218 -8.77 -2.02 16.22
N THR A 219 -8.39 -3.28 16.51
CA THR A 219 -7.06 -3.59 17.02
C THR A 219 -5.97 -3.25 16.01
N ILE A 220 -6.16 -3.58 14.72
CA ILE A 220 -5.17 -3.24 13.67
C ILE A 220 -5.07 -1.72 13.44
N ASN A 221 -6.15 -0.98 13.66
CA ASN A 221 -6.12 0.49 13.64
C ASN A 221 -5.50 1.09 14.91
N GLN A 222 -5.25 0.33 15.98
CA GLN A 222 -4.53 0.86 17.15
C GLN A 222 -3.03 0.94 16.86
N PRO A 223 -2.40 2.11 17.06
CA PRO A 223 -0.98 2.31 16.76
C PRO A 223 -0.03 1.56 17.72
N ALA A 224 -0.52 1.16 18.89
CA ALA A 224 0.30 0.67 20.00
C ALA A 224 1.03 -0.67 19.74
N ALA A 225 0.63 -1.42 18.71
CA ALA A 225 1.11 -2.78 18.48
C ALA A 225 2.03 -2.94 17.26
N ALA A 226 2.30 -1.86 16.51
CA ALA A 226 3.14 -1.91 15.32
C ALA A 226 4.16 -0.77 15.24
N ARG A 227 5.23 -1.06 14.48
CA ARG A 227 6.33 -0.20 14.02
C ARG A 227 6.19 1.28 14.42
N ASN A 228 6.83 1.67 15.52
CA ASN A 228 7.03 3.07 15.91
C ASN A 228 5.74 3.86 16.10
N TYR A 229 4.72 3.21 16.68
CA TYR A 229 3.41 3.81 16.98
C TYR A 229 2.59 4.12 15.71
N GLN A 230 2.75 3.30 14.67
CA GLN A 230 1.95 3.35 13.44
C GLN A 230 0.96 2.20 13.45
N SER A 231 -0.29 2.45 13.04
CA SER A 231 -1.22 1.38 12.71
C SER A 231 -0.69 0.57 11.53
N VAL A 232 -0.96 -0.74 11.48
CA VAL A 232 -0.44 -1.56 10.38
C VAL A 232 -1.10 -1.16 9.06
N PHE A 233 -0.29 -0.92 8.02
CA PHE A 233 -0.81 -0.77 6.67
C PHE A 233 -1.29 -2.14 6.17
N TRP A 234 -2.56 -2.43 6.46
CA TRP A 234 -3.18 -3.72 6.19
C TRP A 234 -4.18 -3.63 5.03
N ASN A 235 -4.08 -4.58 4.10
CA ASN A 235 -4.93 -4.70 2.92
C ASN A 235 -5.71 -6.02 2.89
N ILE A 236 -6.95 -5.95 2.41
CA ILE A 236 -7.75 -7.13 2.06
C ILE A 236 -8.42 -6.95 0.70
N SER A 237 -8.77 -8.07 0.09
CA SER A 237 -9.49 -8.13 -1.17
C SER A 237 -10.89 -8.71 -0.99
N ILE A 238 -11.82 -8.25 -1.82
CA ILE A 238 -13.16 -8.79 -1.98
C ILE A 238 -13.31 -9.19 -3.44
N TYR A 239 -13.76 -10.40 -3.69
CA TYR A 239 -13.76 -10.97 -5.04
C TYR A 239 -15.17 -11.10 -5.59
N ASP A 240 -15.29 -10.91 -6.90
CA ASP A 240 -16.38 -11.50 -7.67
C ASP A 240 -16.25 -13.03 -7.74
N GLN A 241 -17.26 -13.70 -8.31
CA GLN A 241 -17.27 -15.15 -8.37
C GLN A 241 -16.05 -15.70 -9.13
N TYR A 242 -15.71 -15.09 -10.26
CA TYR A 242 -14.72 -15.63 -11.18
C TYR A 242 -13.29 -15.50 -10.65
N TYR A 243 -12.97 -14.38 -9.98
CA TYR A 243 -11.71 -14.25 -9.25
C TYR A 243 -11.64 -15.22 -8.10
N PHE A 244 -12.72 -15.36 -7.32
CA PHE A 244 -12.74 -16.28 -6.19
C PHE A 244 -12.47 -17.71 -6.65
N GLU A 245 -13.16 -18.16 -7.70
CA GLU A 245 -12.96 -19.48 -8.29
C GLU A 245 -11.52 -19.67 -8.77
N SER A 246 -10.96 -18.72 -9.52
CA SER A 246 -9.57 -18.78 -9.99
C SER A 246 -8.55 -18.82 -8.84
N MET A 247 -8.73 -17.99 -7.82
CA MET A 247 -7.85 -17.90 -6.66
C MET A 247 -7.86 -19.17 -5.80
N PHE A 248 -9.04 -19.77 -5.60
CA PHE A 248 -9.25 -20.85 -4.64
C PHE A 248 -9.54 -22.22 -5.29
N GLU A 249 -9.49 -22.35 -6.63
CA GLU A 249 -9.83 -23.57 -7.39
C GLU A 249 -9.20 -24.83 -6.80
N SER A 250 -7.92 -24.70 -6.45
CA SER A 250 -7.11 -25.81 -5.95
C SER A 250 -6.68 -25.65 -4.49
N PHE A 251 -7.31 -24.75 -3.76
CA PHE A 251 -7.08 -24.55 -2.34
C PHE A 251 -7.93 -25.54 -1.52
N ALA A 252 -7.37 -26.05 -0.43
CA ALA A 252 -8.09 -26.84 0.56
C ALA A 252 -7.58 -26.46 1.96
N PHE A 253 -8.50 -26.42 2.93
CA PHE A 253 -8.13 -26.20 4.33
C PHE A 253 -7.40 -27.44 4.88
N PRO A 254 -6.47 -27.25 5.85
CA PRO A 254 -5.74 -28.35 6.47
C PRO A 254 -6.57 -29.00 7.59
N ASP A 255 -7.83 -29.34 7.31
CA ASP A 255 -8.65 -30.18 8.16
C ASP A 255 -8.65 -31.64 7.66
N GLU A 256 -9.23 -32.55 8.44
CA GLU A 256 -9.27 -33.98 8.12
C GLU A 256 -9.99 -34.26 6.79
N ALA A 257 -10.93 -33.40 6.39
CA ALA A 257 -11.74 -33.54 5.19
C ALA A 257 -11.17 -32.83 3.96
N PHE A 258 -10.06 -32.09 4.09
CA PHE A 258 -9.56 -31.16 3.07
C PHE A 258 -10.67 -30.30 2.47
N SER A 259 -11.48 -29.69 3.35
CA SER A 259 -12.63 -28.91 2.95
C SER A 259 -12.22 -27.72 2.09
N ARG A 260 -13.10 -27.29 1.17
CA ARG A 260 -12.83 -26.18 0.26
C ARG A 260 -13.62 -24.92 0.67
N PRO A 261 -13.13 -23.72 0.30
CA PRO A 261 -13.90 -22.49 0.41
C PRO A 261 -15.24 -22.61 -0.35
N LYS A 262 -16.31 -22.05 0.22
CA LYS A 262 -17.66 -22.10 -0.36
C LYS A 262 -18.09 -20.74 -0.86
N TRP A 263 -18.13 -20.55 -2.18
CA TRP A 263 -18.47 -19.27 -2.81
C TRP A 263 -19.77 -18.66 -2.26
N GLU A 264 -20.87 -19.43 -2.21
CA GLU A 264 -22.17 -18.93 -1.74
C GLU A 264 -22.13 -18.34 -0.31
N SER A 265 -21.32 -18.94 0.57
CA SER A 265 -21.15 -18.44 1.94
C SER A 265 -20.25 -17.20 1.97
N VAL A 266 -19.11 -17.27 1.28
CA VAL A 266 -18.15 -16.16 1.19
C VAL A 266 -18.78 -14.93 0.53
N LYS A 267 -19.55 -15.09 -0.54
CA LYS A 267 -20.30 -14.02 -1.23
C LYS A 267 -21.17 -13.25 -0.24
N LYS A 268 -21.98 -13.96 0.55
CA LYS A 268 -22.84 -13.34 1.59
C LYS A 268 -22.00 -12.66 2.68
N LEU A 269 -20.91 -13.28 3.13
CA LEU A 269 -20.02 -12.73 4.15
C LEU A 269 -19.31 -11.44 3.66
N GLN A 270 -18.85 -11.41 2.41
CA GLN A 270 -18.24 -10.25 1.78
C GLN A 270 -19.21 -9.05 1.74
N ALA A 271 -20.46 -9.28 1.31
CA ALA A 271 -21.51 -8.27 1.32
C ALA A 271 -21.83 -7.80 2.76
N PHE A 272 -21.91 -8.73 3.72
CA PHE A 272 -22.11 -8.39 5.13
C PHE A 272 -20.97 -7.53 5.67
N PHE A 273 -19.71 -7.88 5.36
CA PHE A 273 -18.53 -7.13 5.80
C PHE A 273 -18.53 -5.70 5.23
N LEU A 274 -18.80 -5.52 3.93
CA LEU A 274 -18.86 -4.19 3.31
C LEU A 274 -19.89 -3.29 3.97
N LYS A 275 -21.11 -3.80 4.16
CA LYS A 275 -22.21 -3.07 4.83
C LYS A 275 -21.86 -2.72 6.27
N TRP A 276 -21.38 -3.71 7.03
CA TRP A 276 -20.95 -3.49 8.41
C TRP A 276 -19.83 -2.45 8.50
N PHE A 277 -18.80 -2.56 7.67
CA PHE A 277 -17.64 -1.67 7.70
C PHE A 277 -18.01 -0.25 7.27
N ASN A 278 -18.95 -0.11 6.34
CA ASN A 278 -19.52 1.18 5.95
C ASN A 278 -20.18 1.89 7.14
N GLU A 279 -21.02 1.17 7.90
CA GLU A 279 -21.69 1.69 9.10
C GLU A 279 -20.71 1.95 10.25
N GLU A 280 -19.75 1.06 10.47
CA GLU A 280 -18.75 1.22 11.52
C GLU A 280 -17.87 2.45 11.28
N ARG A 281 -17.58 2.79 10.02
CA ARG A 281 -16.90 4.02 9.61
C ARG A 281 -17.67 5.31 9.88
N LYS A 282 -18.96 5.25 10.29
CA LYS A 282 -19.71 6.40 10.81
C LYS A 282 -19.46 6.63 12.30
N LYS A 283 -18.92 5.63 13.01
CA LYS A 283 -18.62 5.68 14.45
C LYS A 283 -17.16 6.07 14.72
N ALA A 284 -16.25 5.59 13.88
CA ALA A 284 -14.82 5.89 13.97
C ALA A 284 -14.18 5.97 12.59
N LEU A 285 -13.14 6.80 12.45
CA LEU A 285 -12.38 6.86 11.21
C LEU A 285 -11.43 5.67 11.11
N LEU A 286 -11.93 4.56 10.55
CA LEU A 286 -11.17 3.33 10.36
C LEU A 286 -10.44 3.38 9.01
N THR A 287 -9.13 3.65 9.06
CA THR A 287 -8.25 3.70 7.88
C THR A 287 -8.05 2.31 7.30
N PHE A 288 -7.78 1.31 8.16
CA PHE A 288 -7.50 -0.07 7.76
C PHE A 288 -8.68 -1.01 8.06
N PRO A 289 -8.83 -2.13 7.33
CA PRO A 289 -8.05 -2.46 6.14
C PRO A 289 -8.34 -1.49 4.99
N VAL A 290 -7.34 -1.29 4.13
CA VAL A 290 -7.60 -0.79 2.77
C VAL A 290 -8.25 -1.95 2.02
N VAL A 291 -9.46 -1.71 1.52
CA VAL A 291 -10.28 -2.71 0.83
C VAL A 291 -10.16 -2.50 -0.67
N THR A 292 -9.97 -3.59 -1.39
CA THR A 292 -10.01 -3.64 -2.86
C THR A 292 -11.07 -4.63 -3.33
N CYS A 293 -12.04 -4.18 -4.12
CA CYS A 293 -12.99 -5.06 -4.82
C CYS A 293 -12.40 -5.45 -6.17
N ALA A 294 -12.17 -6.74 -6.40
CA ALA A 294 -11.62 -7.29 -7.63
C ALA A 294 -12.74 -7.84 -8.53
N LEU A 295 -12.83 -7.32 -9.76
CA LEU A 295 -13.87 -7.63 -10.74
C LEU A 295 -13.25 -8.11 -12.05
N LEU A 296 -13.59 -9.32 -12.48
CA LEU A 296 -13.13 -9.84 -13.76
C LEU A 296 -13.94 -9.15 -14.86
N THR A 297 -13.25 -8.76 -15.92
CA THR A 297 -13.84 -8.14 -17.10
C THR A 297 -13.71 -9.06 -18.30
N ASP A 298 -14.70 -9.05 -19.18
CA ASP A 298 -14.65 -9.70 -20.50
C ASP A 298 -15.28 -8.73 -21.51
N LYS A 299 -14.67 -8.61 -22.70
CA LYS A 299 -15.14 -7.73 -23.79
C LYS A 299 -15.58 -6.34 -23.30
N ASN A 300 -14.74 -5.69 -22.49
CA ASN A 300 -14.95 -4.33 -21.96
C ASN A 300 -16.14 -4.17 -20.98
N GLN A 301 -16.57 -5.26 -20.33
CA GLN A 301 -17.63 -5.23 -19.31
C GLN A 301 -17.27 -6.12 -18.13
N CYS A 302 -17.83 -5.86 -16.94
CA CYS A 302 -17.70 -6.76 -15.81
C CYS A 302 -18.42 -8.08 -16.08
N ARG A 303 -17.76 -9.20 -15.82
CA ARG A 303 -18.32 -10.54 -16.07
C ARG A 303 -19.38 -10.91 -15.02
N ASP A 304 -19.17 -10.49 -13.78
CA ASP A 304 -20.13 -10.63 -12.68
C ASP A 304 -20.91 -9.31 -12.50
N GLU A 305 -22.02 -9.19 -13.22
CA GLU A 305 -22.87 -7.99 -13.16
C GLU A 305 -23.53 -7.80 -11.79
N GLU A 306 -23.86 -8.89 -11.09
CA GLU A 306 -24.45 -8.83 -9.75
C GLU A 306 -23.46 -8.24 -8.75
N PHE A 307 -22.20 -8.67 -8.81
CA PHE A 307 -21.14 -8.11 -7.98
C PHE A 307 -20.85 -6.65 -8.34
N ALA A 308 -20.84 -6.29 -9.62
CA ALA A 308 -20.69 -4.90 -10.06
C ALA A 308 -21.83 -4.01 -9.54
N ASP A 309 -23.07 -4.52 -9.53
CA ASP A 309 -24.24 -3.82 -8.97
C ASP A 309 -24.16 -3.65 -7.45
N MET A 310 -23.67 -4.66 -6.73
CA MET A 310 -23.41 -4.58 -5.29
C MET A 310 -22.32 -3.55 -4.98
N VAL A 311 -21.23 -3.53 -5.75
CA VAL A 311 -20.16 -2.53 -5.62
C VAL A 311 -20.71 -1.12 -5.84
N ALA A 312 -21.55 -0.93 -6.86
CA ALA A 312 -22.16 0.36 -7.15
C ALA A 312 -23.14 0.81 -6.04
N ASP A 313 -23.90 -0.12 -5.45
CA ASP A 313 -24.80 0.15 -4.31
C ASP A 313 -24.00 0.57 -3.07
N GLU A 314 -22.91 -0.13 -2.76
CA GLU A 314 -22.05 0.22 -1.63
C GLU A 314 -21.44 1.62 -1.80
N LEU A 315 -20.96 1.98 -2.99
CA LEU A 315 -20.47 3.33 -3.29
C LEU A 315 -21.56 4.39 -3.13
N ALA A 316 -22.77 4.15 -3.64
CA ALA A 316 -23.92 5.04 -3.48
C ALA A 316 -24.28 5.27 -1.99
N ASN A 317 -24.14 4.23 -1.17
CA ASN A 317 -24.33 4.29 0.28
C ASN A 317 -23.14 4.91 1.05
N GLY A 318 -22.15 5.46 0.34
CA GLY A 318 -20.98 6.13 0.92
C GLY A 318 -19.89 5.20 1.42
N ASN A 319 -19.90 3.94 0.99
CA ASN A 319 -18.73 3.10 1.16
C ASN A 319 -17.61 3.61 0.25
N SER A 320 -16.39 3.21 0.58
CA SER A 320 -15.21 3.71 -0.11
C SER A 320 -14.09 2.69 -0.07
N PHE A 321 -13.64 2.28 -1.24
CA PHE A 321 -12.63 1.24 -1.46
C PHE A 321 -11.98 1.43 -2.83
N PHE A 322 -10.94 0.66 -3.12
CA PHE A 322 -10.40 0.54 -4.48
C PHE A 322 -11.19 -0.50 -5.27
N MET A 323 -11.18 -0.34 -6.58
CA MET A 323 -11.64 -1.32 -7.55
C MET A 323 -10.44 -1.77 -8.37
N TYR A 324 -10.34 -3.08 -8.57
CA TYR A 324 -9.35 -3.70 -9.45
C TYR A 324 -10.08 -4.46 -10.55
N LEU A 325 -9.89 -4.04 -11.81
CA LEU A 325 -10.47 -4.65 -12.99
C LEU A 325 -9.35 -5.31 -13.80
N SER A 326 -9.58 -6.54 -14.26
CA SER A 326 -8.66 -7.21 -15.19
C SER A 326 -9.43 -8.08 -16.16
N GLU A 327 -8.88 -8.30 -17.34
CA GLU A 327 -9.35 -9.31 -18.28
C GLU A 327 -8.85 -10.72 -17.91
N ASN A 328 -7.87 -10.81 -16.99
CA ASN A 328 -7.28 -12.07 -16.57
C ASN A 328 -7.31 -12.25 -15.05
N ALA A 329 -7.99 -13.31 -14.60
CA ALA A 329 -8.05 -13.72 -13.20
C ALA A 329 -6.66 -14.06 -12.63
N ASP A 330 -5.74 -14.54 -13.47
CA ASP A 330 -4.36 -14.88 -13.12
C ASP A 330 -3.54 -13.67 -12.67
N SER A 331 -3.95 -12.44 -13.00
CA SER A 331 -3.22 -11.24 -12.56
C SER A 331 -3.20 -11.04 -11.04
N LEU A 332 -4.23 -11.57 -10.34
CA LEU A 332 -4.27 -11.71 -8.87
C LEU A 332 -4.15 -13.18 -8.42
N ALA A 333 -4.54 -14.17 -9.23
CA ALA A 333 -4.45 -15.58 -8.85
C ALA A 333 -3.06 -16.21 -9.02
N SER A 334 -2.15 -15.57 -9.77
CA SER A 334 -0.82 -16.11 -10.04
C SER A 334 0.11 -15.97 -8.86
N CYS A 335 0.04 -16.96 -7.97
CA CYS A 335 1.22 -17.41 -7.26
C CYS A 335 1.18 -18.91 -7.00
N CYS A 336 2.15 -19.61 -7.59
CA CYS A 336 2.53 -21.00 -7.31
C CYS A 336 1.72 -22.15 -7.93
N ARG A 337 1.38 -22.12 -9.24
CA ARG A 337 1.17 -23.38 -10.00
C ARG A 337 1.75 -23.30 -11.41
N LEU A 338 2.66 -24.23 -11.71
CA LEU A 338 3.21 -24.46 -13.05
C LEU A 338 2.09 -24.83 -14.03
N ARG A 339 1.92 -24.02 -15.08
CA ARG A 339 1.58 -24.48 -16.42
C ARG A 339 2.52 -23.82 -17.41
N ASN A 340 3.11 -24.66 -18.27
CA ASN A 340 3.88 -24.22 -19.43
C ASN A 340 2.94 -23.51 -20.42
N GLU A 341 3.53 -22.58 -21.16
CA GLU A 341 2.98 -21.73 -22.23
C GLU A 341 2.46 -20.35 -21.81
N ILE A 342 3.40 -19.38 -21.81
CA ILE A 342 3.23 -17.98 -22.20
C ILE A 342 2.07 -17.23 -21.50
N THR A 343 2.33 -16.69 -20.31
CA THR A 343 1.46 -15.65 -19.71
C THR A 343 2.31 -14.58 -19.01
N ASP A 344 2.34 -13.39 -19.61
CA ASP A 344 3.37 -12.36 -19.42
C ASP A 344 2.90 -11.12 -18.62
N LYS A 345 1.91 -11.24 -17.73
CA LYS A 345 1.44 -10.10 -16.90
C LYS A 345 1.04 -10.50 -15.47
N THR A 346 2.03 -10.72 -14.60
CA THR A 346 1.83 -10.78 -13.13
C THR A 346 1.88 -9.37 -12.53
N PHE A 347 0.83 -8.93 -11.83
CA PHE A 347 0.66 -7.57 -11.29
C PHE A 347 0.96 -7.50 -9.78
N SER A 348 1.73 -6.51 -9.33
CA SER A 348 2.06 -6.28 -7.91
C SER A 348 2.17 -4.78 -7.64
N TYR A 349 1.25 -4.22 -6.84
CA TYR A 349 1.14 -2.78 -6.59
C TYR A 349 1.41 -2.41 -5.13
N THR A 350 2.10 -1.29 -4.89
CA THR A 350 2.53 -0.83 -3.55
C THR A 350 1.38 -0.57 -2.59
N LEU A 351 0.20 -0.20 -3.11
CA LEU A 351 -1.01 -0.01 -2.31
C LEU A 351 -1.74 -1.32 -1.96
N GLY A 352 -1.10 -2.48 -2.16
CA GLY A 352 -1.54 -3.78 -1.65
C GLY A 352 -2.49 -4.57 -2.55
N ALA A 353 -2.63 -4.18 -3.83
CA ALA A 353 -3.31 -4.99 -4.84
C ALA A 353 -2.27 -5.91 -5.53
N GLY A 354 -2.27 -7.18 -5.15
CA GLY A 354 -1.39 -8.21 -5.72
C GLY A 354 -1.89 -9.60 -5.36
N GLY A 355 -1.41 -10.61 -6.06
CA GLY A 355 -1.79 -12.00 -5.79
C GLY A 355 -1.33 -12.54 -4.44
N VAL A 356 -1.75 -13.77 -4.11
CA VAL A 356 -1.30 -14.44 -2.87
C VAL A 356 0.22 -14.56 -2.88
N ALA A 357 0.93 -14.23 -1.80
CA ALA A 357 2.40 -14.41 -1.72
C ALA A 357 3.24 -13.59 -2.73
N THR A 358 2.80 -12.41 -3.21
CA THR A 358 3.61 -11.49 -4.04
C THR A 358 3.97 -10.19 -3.30
N GLY A 359 4.74 -9.29 -3.91
CA GLY A 359 5.09 -7.98 -3.35
C GLY A 359 6.27 -7.35 -4.06
N SER A 360 6.96 -6.44 -3.39
CA SER A 360 8.21 -5.84 -3.86
C SER A 360 9.25 -5.87 -2.76
N ILE A 361 10.50 -6.16 -3.12
CA ILE A 361 11.63 -6.15 -2.19
C ILE A 361 12.12 -4.72 -1.96
N ASN A 362 12.12 -3.90 -3.00
CA ASN A 362 12.66 -2.54 -2.95
C ASN A 362 12.16 -1.70 -4.13
N VAL A 363 12.04 -0.39 -3.92
CA VAL A 363 11.61 0.59 -4.93
C VAL A 363 12.67 1.69 -5.05
N ILE A 364 13.18 1.89 -6.26
CA ILE A 364 14.05 3.03 -6.60
C ILE A 364 13.34 3.82 -7.68
N THR A 365 13.03 5.09 -7.41
CA THR A 365 12.29 5.95 -8.33
C THR A 365 13.19 6.87 -9.12
N LEU A 366 12.96 6.94 -10.42
CA LEU A 366 13.61 7.88 -11.33
C LEU A 366 12.84 9.21 -11.35
N ASN A 367 13.55 10.34 -11.22
CA ASN A 367 12.97 11.66 -11.43
C ASN A 367 12.90 11.96 -12.94
N MET A 368 11.71 11.73 -13.51
CA MET A 368 11.49 11.86 -14.96
C MET A 368 11.64 13.30 -15.45
N ASN A 369 11.37 14.30 -14.61
CA ASN A 369 11.51 15.70 -14.98
C ASN A 369 12.96 16.08 -15.24
N ARG A 370 13.87 15.74 -14.32
CA ARG A 370 15.31 15.96 -14.53
C ARG A 370 15.82 15.18 -15.73
N LEU A 371 15.49 13.90 -15.81
CA LEU A 371 15.94 13.03 -16.90
C LEU A 371 15.63 13.62 -18.27
N VAL A 372 14.40 14.13 -18.46
CA VAL A 372 13.96 14.70 -19.72
C VAL A 372 14.62 16.04 -20.00
N GLN A 373 14.71 16.94 -19.02
CA GLN A 373 15.35 18.26 -19.21
C GLN A 373 16.86 18.16 -19.47
N ASP A 374 17.53 17.17 -18.87
CA ASP A 374 18.95 16.92 -19.09
C ASP A 374 19.24 16.18 -20.41
N GLY A 375 18.20 15.66 -21.08
CA GLY A 375 18.36 14.84 -22.28
C GLY A 375 19.10 13.52 -22.03
N ARG A 376 18.99 12.96 -20.81
CA ARG A 376 19.65 11.70 -20.45
C ARG A 376 19.00 10.50 -21.13
N ASP A 377 19.82 9.49 -21.42
CA ASP A 377 19.34 8.24 -21.99
C ASP A 377 18.60 7.40 -20.95
N LEU A 378 17.28 7.30 -21.12
CA LEU A 378 16.41 6.54 -20.23
C LEU A 378 16.81 5.06 -20.10
N ALA A 379 17.24 4.42 -21.19
CA ALA A 379 17.61 3.02 -21.14
C ALA A 379 18.86 2.79 -20.28
N ALA A 380 19.86 3.68 -20.43
CA ALA A 380 21.09 3.64 -19.64
C ALA A 380 20.83 3.89 -18.15
N GLU A 381 19.99 4.86 -17.81
CA GLU A 381 19.66 5.14 -16.40
C GLU A 381 18.86 4.00 -15.75
N VAL A 382 17.95 3.38 -16.50
CA VAL A 382 17.20 2.20 -16.03
C VAL A 382 18.11 1.00 -15.82
N GLU A 383 19.09 0.75 -16.69
CA GLU A 383 20.06 -0.34 -16.51
C GLU A 383 20.86 -0.19 -15.21
N LYS A 384 21.30 1.04 -14.88
CA LYS A 384 21.97 1.32 -13.59
C LYS A 384 21.04 0.98 -12.42
N ILE A 385 19.77 1.39 -12.48
CA ILE A 385 18.78 1.07 -11.43
C ILE A 385 18.60 -0.44 -11.29
N HIS A 386 18.57 -1.21 -12.39
CA HIS A 386 18.52 -2.68 -12.32
C HIS A 386 19.71 -3.25 -11.55
N GLN A 387 20.91 -2.75 -11.80
CA GLN A 387 22.12 -3.18 -11.09
C GLN A 387 22.05 -2.82 -9.59
N TYR A 388 21.59 -1.61 -9.25
CA TYR A 388 21.37 -1.23 -7.84
C TYR A 388 20.37 -2.16 -7.16
N GLN A 389 19.26 -2.44 -7.83
CA GLN A 389 18.24 -3.36 -7.32
C GLN A 389 18.77 -4.79 -7.12
N VAL A 390 19.61 -5.30 -8.03
CA VAL A 390 20.28 -6.59 -7.89
C VAL A 390 21.20 -6.62 -6.67
N ALA A 391 21.92 -5.52 -6.40
CA ALA A 391 22.73 -5.41 -5.19
C ALA A 391 21.86 -5.48 -3.92
N TYR A 392 20.75 -4.74 -3.86
CA TYR A 392 19.83 -4.80 -2.72
C TYR A 392 19.24 -6.22 -2.54
N ARG A 393 18.86 -6.86 -3.65
CA ARG A 393 18.39 -8.26 -3.65
C ARG A 393 19.41 -9.22 -3.03
N LYS A 394 20.70 -9.06 -3.36
CA LYS A 394 21.77 -9.89 -2.80
C LYS A 394 21.96 -9.67 -1.30
N ILE A 395 21.82 -8.44 -0.81
CA ILE A 395 21.83 -8.15 0.64
C ILE A 395 20.67 -8.87 1.33
N MET A 396 19.46 -8.87 0.76
CA MET A 396 18.32 -9.60 1.33
C MET A 396 18.52 -11.12 1.33
N GLU A 397 19.14 -11.67 0.30
CA GLU A 397 19.53 -13.10 0.26
C GLU A 397 20.54 -13.44 1.36
N GLU A 398 21.51 -12.56 1.62
CA GLU A 398 22.49 -12.71 2.71
C GLU A 398 21.82 -12.61 4.09
N PHE A 399 20.89 -11.66 4.28
CA PHE A 399 20.10 -11.56 5.51
C PHE A 399 19.23 -12.81 5.74
N LYS A 400 18.64 -13.36 4.68
CA LYS A 400 17.92 -14.63 4.75
C LYS A 400 18.85 -15.77 5.16
N ALA A 401 20.01 -15.89 4.52
CA ALA A 401 21.00 -16.92 4.84
C ALA A 401 21.52 -16.81 6.28
N GLY A 402 21.57 -15.58 6.82
CA GLY A 402 21.90 -15.29 8.22
C GLY A 402 20.75 -15.50 9.22
N GLY A 403 19.56 -15.93 8.79
CA GLY A 403 18.41 -16.19 9.67
C GLY A 403 17.68 -14.93 10.16
N LEU A 404 17.85 -13.79 9.47
CA LEU A 404 17.24 -12.51 9.86
C LEU A 404 15.83 -12.29 9.28
N LEU A 405 15.35 -13.20 8.42
CA LEU A 405 14.11 -13.04 7.65
C LEU A 405 13.10 -14.18 7.93
N PRO A 406 12.63 -14.36 9.18
CA PRO A 406 11.82 -15.52 9.58
C PRO A 406 10.46 -15.61 8.90
N VAL A 407 9.87 -14.49 8.44
CA VAL A 407 8.63 -14.53 7.62
C VAL A 407 8.84 -15.33 6.34
N TYR A 408 10.03 -15.24 5.75
CA TYR A 408 10.39 -15.99 4.56
C TYR A 408 10.74 -17.45 4.88
N ASP A 409 11.38 -17.70 6.02
CA ASP A 409 11.72 -19.06 6.46
C ASP A 409 10.46 -19.87 6.84
N ALA A 410 9.46 -19.21 7.42
CA ALA A 410 8.16 -19.79 7.75
C ALA A 410 7.25 -19.99 6.52
N GLY A 411 7.65 -19.55 5.32
CA GLY A 411 6.94 -19.81 4.08
C GLY A 411 5.72 -18.90 3.81
N PHE A 412 5.56 -17.79 4.53
CA PHE A 412 4.49 -16.82 4.28
C PHE A 412 4.66 -16.09 2.93
N ILE A 413 5.91 -15.91 2.51
CA ILE A 413 6.30 -15.35 1.21
C ILE A 413 7.69 -15.87 0.83
N THR A 414 8.03 -15.85 -0.46
CA THR A 414 9.39 -16.14 -0.93
C THR A 414 9.93 -14.94 -1.69
N LEU A 415 11.24 -14.75 -1.62
CA LEU A 415 11.91 -13.65 -2.31
C LEU A 415 11.64 -13.72 -3.84
N ASP A 416 11.57 -14.91 -4.44
CA ASP A 416 11.38 -15.09 -5.90
C ASP A 416 10.00 -14.66 -6.42
N LYS A 417 9.06 -14.45 -5.51
CA LYS A 417 7.71 -13.98 -5.84
C LYS A 417 7.57 -12.46 -5.74
N GLN A 418 8.61 -11.76 -5.30
CA GLN A 418 8.62 -10.32 -5.18
C GLN A 418 9.42 -9.67 -6.30
N PHE A 419 8.97 -8.47 -6.69
CA PHE A 419 9.61 -7.66 -7.71
C PHE A 419 10.71 -6.79 -7.14
N LEU A 420 11.61 -6.37 -8.03
CA LEU A 420 12.52 -5.25 -7.87
C LEU A 420 11.96 -4.09 -8.71
N THR A 421 11.49 -3.04 -8.04
CA THR A 421 10.60 -2.06 -8.68
C THR A 421 11.33 -0.80 -9.09
N ILE A 422 11.16 -0.41 -10.34
CA ILE A 422 11.61 0.87 -10.90
C ILE A 422 10.43 1.82 -10.77
N GLY A 423 10.47 2.71 -9.79
CA GLY A 423 9.43 3.73 -9.67
C GLY A 423 9.65 4.86 -10.68
N ILE A 424 8.58 5.55 -11.06
CA ILE A 424 8.64 6.80 -11.81
C ILE A 424 7.78 7.87 -11.13
N ASN A 425 8.27 9.11 -11.14
CA ASN A 425 7.51 10.30 -10.75
C ASN A 425 7.97 11.50 -11.58
N GLY A 426 7.12 12.52 -11.72
CA GLY A 426 7.45 13.73 -12.46
C GLY A 426 7.16 13.67 -13.96
N MET A 427 6.33 12.72 -14.44
CA MET A 427 5.97 12.64 -15.87
C MET A 427 5.17 13.84 -16.36
N VAL A 428 4.23 14.33 -15.53
CA VAL A 428 3.43 15.52 -15.82
C VAL A 428 4.34 16.74 -15.95
N GLU A 429 5.23 16.93 -14.98
CA GLU A 429 6.18 18.05 -14.96
C GLU A 429 7.20 17.94 -16.10
N ALA A 430 7.67 16.73 -16.41
CA ALA A 430 8.55 16.49 -17.55
C ALA A 430 7.90 16.92 -18.87
N ALA A 431 6.64 16.54 -19.11
CA ALA A 431 5.92 16.92 -20.32
C ALA A 431 5.74 18.44 -20.42
N GLU A 432 5.31 19.10 -19.35
CA GLU A 432 5.16 20.55 -19.30
C GLU A 432 6.49 21.28 -19.56
N SER A 433 7.62 20.74 -19.07
CA SER A 433 8.95 21.31 -19.32
C SER A 433 9.34 21.35 -20.80
N GLN A 434 8.77 20.44 -21.59
CA GLN A 434 8.96 20.34 -23.04
C GLN A 434 7.91 21.14 -23.84
N GLY A 435 6.98 21.83 -23.16
CA GLY A 435 5.88 22.56 -23.79
C GLY A 435 4.70 21.68 -24.20
N ILE A 436 4.67 20.41 -23.79
CA ILE A 436 3.58 19.48 -24.08
C ILE A 436 2.40 19.77 -23.14
N HIS A 437 1.20 19.90 -23.71
CA HIS A 437 -0.01 20.08 -22.92
C HIS A 437 -0.43 18.74 -22.29
N VAL A 438 -0.44 18.68 -20.96
CA VAL A 438 -0.84 17.48 -20.21
C VAL A 438 -2.35 17.30 -20.29
N GLY A 439 -2.79 16.15 -20.79
CA GLY A 439 -4.19 15.78 -20.96
C GLY A 439 -4.33 14.60 -21.89
N TYR A 440 -5.56 14.12 -22.13
CA TYR A 440 -5.78 13.05 -23.10
C TYR A 440 -5.73 13.60 -24.53
N ASN A 441 -4.52 13.68 -25.08
CA ASN A 441 -4.22 14.12 -26.44
C ASN A 441 -3.03 13.34 -27.01
N ASP A 442 -2.93 13.25 -28.34
CA ASP A 442 -1.93 12.43 -29.03
C ASP A 442 -0.48 12.74 -28.61
N GLU A 443 -0.15 14.01 -28.39
CA GLU A 443 1.21 14.44 -28.05
C GLU A 443 1.63 13.93 -26.67
N TYR A 444 0.79 14.13 -25.65
CA TYR A 444 1.06 13.66 -24.29
C TYR A 444 0.99 12.13 -24.18
N VAL A 445 0.00 11.50 -24.82
CA VAL A 445 -0.13 10.04 -24.84
C VAL A 445 1.14 9.40 -25.41
N LYS A 446 1.60 9.90 -26.55
CA LYS A 446 2.83 9.43 -27.19
C LYS A 446 4.06 9.66 -26.30
N PHE A 447 4.19 10.84 -25.70
CA PHE A 447 5.28 11.15 -24.78
C PHE A 447 5.39 10.15 -23.63
N VAL A 448 4.26 9.83 -22.99
CA VAL A 448 4.23 8.86 -21.88
C VAL A 448 4.54 7.44 -22.36
N GLN A 449 3.88 6.99 -23.43
CA GLN A 449 4.08 5.65 -23.98
C GLN A 449 5.53 5.40 -24.40
N GLU A 450 6.17 6.36 -25.08
CA GLU A 450 7.56 6.23 -25.52
C GLU A 450 8.52 6.00 -24.36
N LYS A 451 8.31 6.68 -23.22
CA LYS A 451 9.14 6.47 -22.02
C LYS A 451 8.81 5.14 -21.34
N LEU A 452 7.54 4.84 -21.11
CA LEU A 452 7.15 3.58 -20.45
C LEU A 452 7.60 2.35 -21.23
N LYS A 453 7.51 2.39 -22.56
CA LYS A 453 7.94 1.29 -23.44
C LYS A 453 9.44 1.00 -23.32
N VAL A 454 10.28 2.02 -23.19
CA VAL A 454 11.72 1.84 -22.97
C VAL A 454 11.97 1.11 -21.66
N ILE A 455 11.33 1.54 -20.57
CA ILE A 455 11.50 0.93 -19.24
C ILE A 455 10.97 -0.52 -19.26
N TYR A 456 9.81 -0.75 -19.85
CA TYR A 456 9.21 -2.08 -19.99
C TYR A 456 10.15 -3.07 -20.69
N HIS A 457 10.68 -2.72 -21.86
CA HIS A 457 11.62 -3.58 -22.57
C HIS A 457 12.92 -3.80 -21.78
N ALA A 458 13.44 -2.77 -21.12
CA ALA A 458 14.61 -2.90 -20.26
C ALA A 458 14.36 -3.86 -19.09
N ASN A 459 13.18 -3.82 -18.46
CA ASN A 459 12.80 -4.75 -17.38
C ASN A 459 12.78 -6.20 -17.87
N GLN A 460 12.24 -6.46 -19.07
CA GLN A 460 12.20 -7.82 -19.65
C GLN A 460 13.60 -8.37 -19.90
N GLU A 461 14.50 -7.55 -20.44
CA GLU A 461 15.89 -7.95 -20.69
C GLU A 461 16.66 -8.14 -19.37
N ALA A 462 16.44 -7.27 -18.37
CA ALA A 462 17.02 -7.43 -17.04
C ALA A 462 16.51 -8.69 -16.33
N ALA A 463 15.23 -9.02 -16.47
CA ALA A 463 14.66 -10.24 -15.90
C ALA A 463 15.32 -11.50 -16.47
N LYS A 464 15.55 -11.54 -17.79
CA LYS A 464 16.30 -12.64 -18.44
C LYS A 464 17.76 -12.67 -18.00
N LYS A 465 18.40 -11.51 -17.88
CA LYS A 465 19.83 -11.36 -17.53
C LYS A 465 20.13 -11.80 -16.09
N TYR A 466 19.31 -11.39 -15.13
CA TYR A 466 19.56 -11.58 -13.70
C TYR A 466 18.75 -12.71 -13.06
N GLY A 467 17.71 -13.21 -13.73
CA GLY A 467 16.82 -14.23 -13.18
C GLY A 467 15.90 -13.70 -12.07
N TYR A 468 15.73 -12.38 -11.97
CA TYR A 468 14.85 -11.73 -10.99
C TYR A 468 13.66 -11.06 -11.67
N LYS A 469 12.59 -10.83 -10.92
CA LYS A 469 11.41 -10.12 -11.40
C LYS A 469 11.63 -8.61 -11.29
N PHE A 470 11.41 -7.87 -12.36
CA PHE A 470 11.41 -6.40 -12.39
C PHE A 470 10.05 -5.89 -12.86
N ASN A 471 9.63 -4.75 -12.34
CA ASN A 471 8.43 -4.04 -12.79
C ASN A 471 8.59 -2.52 -12.63
N THR A 472 7.66 -1.78 -13.22
CA THR A 472 7.63 -0.32 -13.19
C THR A 472 6.34 0.19 -12.61
N GLU A 473 6.46 1.05 -11.59
CA GLU A 473 5.31 1.62 -10.90
C GLU A 473 5.29 3.14 -11.02
N PHE A 474 4.11 3.70 -11.29
CA PHE A 474 3.89 5.12 -11.06
C PHE A 474 3.64 5.33 -9.58
N VAL A 475 4.69 5.69 -8.84
CA VAL A 475 4.68 5.62 -7.38
C VAL A 475 3.75 6.65 -6.76
N PRO A 476 3.06 6.35 -5.63
CA PRO A 476 2.22 7.31 -4.92
C PRO A 476 2.96 8.59 -4.50
N ALA A 477 4.28 8.50 -4.31
CA ALA A 477 5.17 9.63 -4.06
C ALA A 477 4.77 10.51 -2.85
N GLU A 478 4.22 9.94 -1.76
CA GLU A 478 3.71 10.68 -0.59
C GLU A 478 4.62 11.85 -0.18
N ASN A 479 5.89 11.53 0.06
CA ASN A 479 6.94 12.50 0.35
C ASN A 479 7.71 12.95 -0.89
N LEU A 480 7.95 12.02 -1.82
CA LEU A 480 8.79 12.26 -2.98
C LEU A 480 8.27 13.39 -3.87
N GLY A 481 6.95 13.51 -4.05
CA GLY A 481 6.38 14.56 -4.92
C GLY A 481 6.73 15.97 -4.42
N ALA A 482 6.68 16.20 -3.10
CA ALA A 482 7.08 17.48 -2.50
C ALA A 482 8.59 17.69 -2.54
N LYS A 483 9.38 16.61 -2.39
CA LYS A 483 10.84 16.67 -2.47
C LYS A 483 11.31 17.01 -3.88
N ASN A 484 10.82 16.31 -4.90
CA ASN A 484 11.15 16.56 -6.30
C ASN A 484 10.85 18.01 -6.69
N ALA A 485 9.66 18.52 -6.38
CA ALA A 485 9.31 19.91 -6.64
C ALA A 485 10.30 20.90 -6.01
N LYS A 486 10.65 20.67 -4.73
CA LYS A 486 11.60 21.54 -4.01
C LYS A 486 13.03 21.45 -4.58
N TRP A 487 13.51 20.25 -4.84
CA TRP A 487 14.86 20.00 -5.34
C TRP A 487 15.03 20.57 -6.74
N ASP A 488 14.08 20.33 -7.63
CA ASP A 488 14.14 20.74 -9.03
C ASP A 488 14.06 22.27 -9.15
N LYS A 489 13.17 22.94 -8.42
CA LYS A 489 13.13 24.40 -8.35
C LYS A 489 14.45 24.99 -7.85
N LYS A 490 15.04 24.40 -6.80
CA LYS A 490 16.31 24.87 -6.23
C LYS A 490 17.46 24.77 -7.23
N ASP A 491 17.49 23.70 -8.01
CA ASP A 491 18.58 23.43 -8.96
C ASP A 491 18.32 24.05 -10.35
N GLY A 492 17.23 24.81 -10.52
CA GLY A 492 16.95 25.59 -11.73
C GLY A 492 16.21 24.83 -12.84
N TYR A 493 15.68 23.64 -12.56
CA TYR A 493 14.83 22.91 -13.50
C TYR A 493 13.48 23.60 -13.65
N ARG A 494 12.88 23.47 -14.85
CA ARG A 494 11.55 24.00 -15.11
C ARG A 494 10.50 23.20 -14.35
N VAL A 495 9.83 23.88 -13.43
CA VAL A 495 8.67 23.43 -12.66
C VAL A 495 7.74 24.64 -12.57
N LYS A 496 6.43 24.46 -12.72
CA LYS A 496 5.47 25.55 -12.51
C LYS A 496 5.62 26.15 -11.11
N GLU A 497 5.57 27.48 -11.02
CA GLU A 497 5.85 28.20 -9.77
C GLU A 497 4.87 27.80 -8.66
N GLU A 498 3.60 27.63 -9.02
CA GLU A 498 2.51 27.19 -8.17
C GLU A 498 2.62 25.72 -7.70
N ARG A 499 3.45 24.89 -8.35
CA ARG A 499 3.52 23.46 -8.06
C ARG A 499 4.56 23.13 -6.99
N ASP A 500 4.10 23.06 -5.74
CA ASP A 500 4.90 22.68 -4.56
C ASP A 500 4.97 21.15 -4.33
N CYS A 501 4.25 20.36 -5.13
CA CYS A 501 4.24 18.91 -5.05
C CYS A 501 3.98 18.33 -6.44
N TYR A 502 4.85 17.44 -6.92
CA TYR A 502 4.65 16.77 -8.20
C TYR A 502 3.42 15.88 -8.16
N ASN A 503 2.81 15.75 -9.33
CA ASN A 503 1.63 14.91 -9.51
C ASN A 503 2.00 13.44 -9.33
N SER A 504 1.17 12.74 -8.54
CA SER A 504 1.24 11.29 -8.33
C SER A 504 0.35 10.51 -9.33
N TYR A 505 -0.08 11.19 -10.41
CA TYR A 505 -1.00 10.68 -11.42
C TYR A 505 -0.55 11.13 -12.81
N PHE A 506 -1.17 10.58 -13.85
CA PHE A 506 -0.92 11.00 -15.23
C PHE A 506 -1.67 12.26 -15.66
N TYR A 507 -2.32 12.95 -14.71
CA TYR A 507 -3.03 14.21 -14.92
C TYR A 507 -2.60 15.25 -13.90
N VAL A 508 -2.84 16.52 -14.24
CA VAL A 508 -2.65 17.67 -13.35
C VAL A 508 -3.79 17.71 -12.34
N VAL A 509 -3.49 17.64 -11.04
CA VAL A 509 -4.53 17.61 -10.00
C VAL A 509 -5.30 18.92 -9.87
N GLU A 510 -4.65 20.03 -10.18
CA GLU A 510 -5.20 21.39 -10.13
C GLU A 510 -5.92 21.83 -11.42
N ASP A 511 -6.01 20.96 -12.43
CA ASP A 511 -6.78 21.24 -13.64
C ASP A 511 -8.29 21.09 -13.37
N GLU A 512 -9.03 22.18 -13.54
CA GLU A 512 -10.49 22.24 -13.36
C GLU A 512 -11.28 21.91 -14.64
N PHE A 513 -10.59 21.76 -15.79
CA PHE A 513 -11.22 21.49 -17.08
C PHE A 513 -11.15 20.02 -17.49
N ILE A 514 -10.20 19.25 -16.95
CA ILE A 514 -10.13 17.81 -17.17
C ILE A 514 -11.40 17.14 -16.65
N ASN A 515 -12.03 16.30 -17.46
CA ASN A 515 -13.27 15.60 -17.09
C ASN A 515 -12.97 14.18 -16.53
N PRO A 516 -13.96 13.51 -15.88
CA PRO A 516 -13.78 12.15 -15.36
C PRO A 516 -13.37 11.10 -16.41
N LEU A 517 -13.89 11.18 -17.63
CA LEU A 517 -13.60 10.21 -18.69
C LEU A 517 -12.14 10.32 -19.15
N ASP A 518 -11.62 11.54 -19.32
CA ASP A 518 -10.21 11.76 -19.65
C ASP A 518 -9.30 11.17 -18.59
N LYS A 519 -9.66 11.29 -17.30
CA LYS A 519 -8.90 10.65 -16.21
C LYS A 519 -8.90 9.11 -16.31
N PHE A 520 -10.02 8.51 -16.72
CA PHE A 520 -10.09 7.06 -17.00
C PHE A 520 -9.29 6.64 -18.23
N LEU A 521 -9.17 7.50 -19.24
CA LEU A 521 -8.37 7.24 -20.44
C LEU A 521 -6.87 7.38 -20.15
N LEU A 522 -6.49 8.40 -19.38
CA LEU A 522 -5.11 8.61 -18.90
C LEU A 522 -4.61 7.51 -17.95
N HIS A 523 -5.51 6.74 -17.33
CA HIS A 523 -5.15 5.54 -16.58
C HIS A 523 -5.61 4.25 -17.28
N GLY A 524 -6.07 4.34 -18.53
CA GLY A 524 -6.55 3.23 -19.34
C GLY A 524 -5.44 2.60 -20.18
N ARG A 525 -5.77 1.49 -20.85
CA ARG A 525 -4.85 0.65 -21.64
C ARG A 525 -3.91 1.46 -22.52
N GLU A 526 -4.45 2.44 -23.24
CA GLU A 526 -3.66 3.25 -24.16
C GLU A 526 -2.45 3.89 -23.48
N LEU A 527 -2.60 4.50 -22.30
CA LEU A 527 -1.46 5.15 -21.65
C LEU A 527 -0.60 4.16 -20.86
N VAL A 528 -1.20 3.17 -20.22
CA VAL A 528 -0.54 2.34 -19.19
C VAL A 528 -0.25 0.90 -19.59
N ASP A 529 -0.43 0.52 -20.86
CA ASP A 529 -0.16 -0.87 -21.32
C ASP A 529 1.28 -1.33 -21.11
N TYR A 530 2.24 -0.38 -21.09
CA TYR A 530 3.65 -0.62 -20.79
C TYR A 530 4.02 -0.41 -19.31
N LEU A 531 3.04 -0.17 -18.43
CA LEU A 531 3.24 -0.02 -16.99
C LEU A 531 2.91 -1.35 -16.28
N ASP A 532 3.92 -2.21 -16.14
CA ASP A 532 3.79 -3.58 -15.63
C ASP A 532 3.76 -3.70 -14.09
N GLY A 533 3.97 -2.60 -13.36
CA GLY A 533 3.81 -2.51 -11.90
C GLY A 533 2.59 -1.71 -11.44
N GLY A 534 1.96 -0.93 -12.32
CA GLY A 534 0.67 -0.28 -12.07
C GLY A 534 0.70 1.19 -11.67
N SER A 535 -0.51 1.78 -11.68
CA SER A 535 -0.83 3.13 -11.20
C SER A 535 -2.24 3.12 -10.61
N ALA A 536 -2.62 4.13 -9.82
CA ALA A 536 -3.96 4.25 -9.28
C ALA A 536 -4.62 5.56 -9.70
N LEU A 537 -5.81 5.47 -10.29
CA LEU A 537 -6.66 6.64 -10.50
C LEU A 537 -7.39 7.02 -9.20
N HIS A 538 -7.30 8.29 -8.81
CA HIS A 538 -8.10 8.88 -7.75
C HIS A 538 -9.12 9.84 -8.33
N LEU A 539 -10.32 9.33 -8.63
CA LEU A 539 -11.40 10.15 -9.14
C LEU A 539 -12.11 10.86 -7.98
N ASN A 540 -11.97 12.18 -7.87
CA ASN A 540 -12.56 12.96 -6.78
C ASN A 540 -13.90 13.55 -7.24
N LEU A 541 -14.98 13.29 -6.49
CA LEU A 541 -16.32 13.83 -6.72
C LEU A 541 -16.75 14.68 -5.51
N ASP A 542 -17.45 15.80 -5.76
CA ASP A 542 -17.98 16.66 -4.71
C ASP A 542 -19.10 15.99 -3.91
N GLU A 543 -19.89 15.16 -4.58
CA GLU A 543 -20.96 14.39 -3.98
C GLU A 543 -21.03 12.97 -4.55
N LYS A 544 -21.83 12.13 -3.88
CA LYS A 544 -22.00 10.73 -4.30
C LYS A 544 -22.98 10.66 -5.46
N LEU A 545 -22.75 9.70 -6.33
CA LEU A 545 -23.67 9.38 -7.42
C LEU A 545 -24.74 8.40 -6.96
N THR A 546 -25.79 8.26 -7.78
CA THR A 546 -26.71 7.13 -7.68
C THR A 546 -25.99 5.82 -7.98
N GLN A 547 -26.58 4.69 -7.60
CA GLN A 547 -26.09 3.37 -7.96
C GLN A 547 -25.87 3.25 -9.49
N GLU A 548 -26.82 3.73 -10.30
CA GLU A 548 -26.69 3.75 -11.76
C GLU A 548 -25.50 4.58 -12.23
N GLY A 549 -25.26 5.75 -11.61
CA GLY A 549 -24.11 6.60 -11.90
C GLY A 549 -22.78 5.90 -11.62
N TYR A 550 -22.66 5.25 -10.45
CA TYR A 550 -21.47 4.46 -10.13
C TYR A 550 -21.29 3.25 -11.06
N LYS A 551 -22.36 2.53 -11.40
CA LYS A 551 -22.31 1.42 -12.37
C LYS A 551 -21.78 1.90 -13.73
N LYS A 552 -22.20 3.07 -14.19
CA LYS A 552 -21.67 3.69 -15.43
C LYS A 552 -20.17 3.94 -15.32
N LEU A 553 -19.65 4.45 -14.21
CA LEU A 553 -18.21 4.67 -14.02
C LEU A 553 -17.41 3.36 -13.96
N VAL A 554 -17.94 2.32 -13.31
CA VAL A 554 -17.32 0.98 -13.33
C VAL A 554 -17.23 0.43 -14.76
N ASN A 555 -18.29 0.60 -15.56
CA ASN A 555 -18.30 0.21 -16.96
C ASN A 555 -17.35 1.06 -17.84
N VAL A 556 -17.19 2.35 -17.53
CA VAL A 556 -16.19 3.20 -18.18
C VAL A 556 -14.80 2.66 -17.91
N ALA A 557 -14.48 2.33 -16.66
CA ALA A 557 -13.19 1.74 -16.31
C ALA A 557 -12.92 0.43 -17.06
N ALA A 558 -13.93 -0.46 -17.17
CA ALA A 558 -13.81 -1.69 -17.96
C ALA A 558 -13.58 -1.43 -19.46
N LYS A 559 -14.19 -0.37 -20.02
CA LYS A 559 -14.02 0.01 -21.43
C LYS A 559 -12.66 0.63 -21.73
N THR A 560 -12.23 1.59 -20.91
CA THR A 560 -10.91 2.22 -21.08
C THR A 560 -9.78 1.27 -20.68
N GLY A 561 -10.08 0.24 -19.88
CA GLY A 561 -9.12 -0.66 -19.29
C GLY A 561 -8.33 -0.03 -18.15
N CYS A 562 -8.94 0.93 -17.45
CA CYS A 562 -8.42 1.46 -16.21
C CYS A 562 -8.53 0.39 -15.11
N ASN A 563 -7.40 -0.24 -14.82
CA ASN A 563 -7.34 -1.44 -14.00
C ASN A 563 -7.42 -1.19 -12.49
N TYR A 564 -6.94 -0.05 -11.98
CA TYR A 564 -6.93 0.21 -10.54
C TYR A 564 -7.33 1.65 -10.22
N PHE A 565 -8.45 1.82 -9.52
CA PHE A 565 -9.00 3.14 -9.24
C PHE A 565 -9.83 3.19 -7.96
N CYS A 566 -10.00 4.39 -7.44
CA CYS A 566 -10.96 4.68 -6.38
C CYS A 566 -11.75 5.94 -6.72
N ILE A 567 -12.97 6.02 -6.18
CA ILE A 567 -13.81 7.21 -6.28
C ILE A 567 -13.94 7.81 -4.89
N ASN A 568 -13.50 9.06 -4.74
CA ASN A 568 -13.39 9.74 -3.46
C ASN A 568 -14.43 10.85 -3.36
N VAL A 569 -15.26 10.77 -2.32
CA VAL A 569 -16.08 11.88 -1.81
C VAL A 569 -15.57 12.18 -0.40
N ARG A 570 -15.37 13.47 -0.07
CA ARG A 570 -14.86 13.83 1.26
C ARG A 570 -15.87 13.43 2.33
N THR A 571 -15.37 12.77 3.37
CA THR A 571 -16.13 12.47 4.58
C THR A 571 -15.90 13.59 5.58
N THR A 572 -16.96 14.23 6.05
CA THR A 572 -16.89 15.30 7.05
C THR A 572 -16.73 14.73 8.45
N ILE A 573 -15.81 15.30 9.23
CA ILE A 573 -15.56 14.91 10.61
C ILE A 573 -15.61 16.16 11.50
N CYS A 574 -16.54 16.19 12.44
CA CYS A 574 -16.62 17.27 13.41
C CYS A 574 -15.47 17.19 14.43
N ASN A 575 -14.72 18.28 14.59
CA ASN A 575 -13.64 18.34 15.59
C ASN A 575 -14.14 18.54 17.02
N GLU A 576 -15.39 18.98 17.20
CA GLU A 576 -15.99 19.23 18.52
C GLU A 576 -16.72 18.01 19.10
N CYS A 577 -17.67 17.43 18.34
CA CYS A 577 -18.49 16.32 18.83
C CYS A 577 -18.10 14.95 18.25
N GLY A 578 -17.10 14.89 17.37
CA GLY A 578 -16.62 13.65 16.75
C GLY A 578 -17.58 13.02 15.71
N HIS A 579 -18.72 13.66 15.41
CA HIS A 579 -19.66 13.16 14.42
C HIS A 579 -19.02 13.02 13.03
N ILE A 580 -19.23 11.87 12.39
CA ILE A 580 -18.74 11.56 11.05
C ILE A 580 -19.92 11.49 10.08
N ASP A 581 -19.95 12.39 9.10
CA ASP A 581 -20.92 12.39 8.02
C ASP A 581 -20.23 12.06 6.70
N LYS A 582 -20.77 11.13 5.93
CA LYS A 582 -20.17 10.68 4.66
C LYS A 582 -20.44 11.62 3.48
N ARG A 583 -21.07 12.77 3.72
CA ARG A 583 -21.21 13.85 2.75
C ARG A 583 -20.09 14.86 2.93
N THR A 584 -19.79 15.62 1.88
CA THR A 584 -18.91 16.77 1.94
C THR A 584 -19.70 17.96 2.49
N LEU A 585 -19.51 18.28 3.77
CA LEU A 585 -20.18 19.37 4.47
C LEU A 585 -19.12 20.27 5.09
N TYR A 586 -19.45 21.55 5.24
CA TYR A 586 -18.59 22.56 5.88
C TYR A 586 -19.10 22.98 7.26
N ARG A 587 -20.17 22.32 7.72
CA ARG A 587 -20.80 22.51 9.02
C ARG A 587 -21.27 21.16 9.54
N CYS A 588 -21.05 20.89 10.82
CA CYS A 588 -21.48 19.66 11.46
C CYS A 588 -23.02 19.61 11.51
N PRO A 589 -23.66 18.55 10.97
CA PRO A 589 -25.11 18.42 11.03
C PRO A 589 -25.64 18.08 12.43
N SER A 590 -24.78 17.58 13.33
CA SER A 590 -25.14 17.19 14.69
C SER A 590 -25.12 18.37 15.67
N CYS A 591 -24.01 19.12 15.74
CA CYS A 591 -23.85 20.22 16.70
C CYS A 591 -23.82 21.62 16.06
N GLY A 592 -23.83 21.75 14.74
CA GLY A 592 -23.88 23.03 14.04
C GLY A 592 -22.58 23.85 14.02
N THR A 593 -21.45 23.32 14.49
CA THR A 593 -20.13 23.98 14.39
C THR A 593 -19.58 23.96 12.96
N GLU A 594 -18.81 24.97 12.58
CA GLU A 594 -18.02 25.01 11.33
C GLU A 594 -16.61 24.41 11.51
N ASN A 595 -16.22 24.09 12.75
CA ASN A 595 -14.96 23.40 13.02
C ASN A 595 -15.04 21.92 12.61
N VAL A 596 -14.92 21.69 11.31
CA VAL A 596 -14.91 20.36 10.69
C VAL A 596 -13.61 20.14 9.93
N ASP A 597 -13.16 18.90 9.92
CA ASP A 597 -12.11 18.38 9.06
C ASP A 597 -12.74 17.46 8.00
N HIS A 598 -11.99 17.16 6.95
CA HIS A 598 -12.40 16.22 5.91
C HIS A 598 -11.46 15.02 5.91
N ALA A 599 -12.00 13.82 5.71
CA ALA A 599 -11.22 12.63 5.40
C ALA A 599 -11.38 12.22 3.93
N THR A 600 -10.26 11.92 3.28
CA THR A 600 -10.20 11.48 1.88
C THR A 600 -8.93 10.67 1.62
N ARG A 601 -8.80 10.10 0.41
CA ARG A 601 -7.57 9.47 -0.07
C ARG A 601 -6.77 10.43 -0.93
N VAL A 602 -5.65 10.90 -0.41
CA VAL A 602 -4.71 11.73 -1.18
C VAL A 602 -3.74 10.86 -2.00
N ILE A 603 -3.29 9.73 -1.45
CA ILE A 603 -2.19 8.92 -2.01
C ILE A 603 -2.40 7.40 -1.90
N GLY A 604 -3.52 6.96 -1.33
CA GLY A 604 -3.81 5.52 -1.27
C GLY A 604 -4.69 5.07 -0.11
N TYR A 605 -4.79 5.84 0.97
CA TYR A 605 -5.54 5.43 2.17
C TYR A 605 -6.33 6.58 2.77
N LEU A 606 -7.40 6.24 3.50
CA LEU A 606 -8.33 7.21 4.06
C LEU A 606 -7.78 7.81 5.35
N LYS A 607 -7.47 9.11 5.33
CA LYS A 607 -7.09 9.89 6.51
C LYS A 607 -7.72 11.27 6.49
N ARG A 608 -7.74 11.89 7.67
CA ARG A 608 -8.01 13.32 7.83
C ARG A 608 -7.02 14.15 7.02
N VAL A 609 -7.50 15.17 6.32
CA VAL A 609 -6.67 16.10 5.55
C VAL A 609 -5.63 16.74 6.47
N SER A 610 -6.01 17.11 7.70
CA SER A 610 -5.11 17.66 8.72
C SER A 610 -3.94 16.75 9.13
N SER A 611 -4.03 15.43 8.90
CA SER A 611 -2.98 14.46 9.26
C SER A 611 -1.86 14.35 8.22
N PHE A 612 -2.11 14.74 6.96
CA PHE A 612 -1.07 14.74 5.93
C PHE A 612 -0.03 15.83 6.18
N SER A 613 1.14 15.73 5.54
CA SER A 613 2.18 16.77 5.59
C SER A 613 1.69 18.09 5.00
N ARG A 614 2.29 19.21 5.39
CA ARG A 614 1.94 20.56 4.89
C ARG A 614 1.88 20.64 3.36
N ALA A 615 2.85 20.03 2.68
CA ALA A 615 2.89 20.02 1.21
C ALA A 615 1.67 19.29 0.62
N ARG A 616 1.28 18.15 1.20
CA ARG A 616 0.11 17.38 0.77
C ARG A 616 -1.21 18.04 1.12
N ARG A 617 -1.28 18.81 2.21
CA ARG A 617 -2.46 19.64 2.53
C ARG A 617 -2.65 20.75 1.48
N LYS A 618 -1.56 21.41 1.05
CA LYS A 618 -1.60 22.39 -0.03
C LYS A 618 -2.03 21.77 -1.36
N GLU A 619 -1.41 20.65 -1.74
CA GLU A 619 -1.75 19.91 -2.97
C GLU A 619 -3.22 19.45 -2.95
N HIS A 620 -3.69 18.89 -1.84
CA HIS A 620 -5.10 18.51 -1.67
C HIS A 620 -6.07 19.68 -1.86
N ALA A 621 -5.72 20.87 -1.35
CA ALA A 621 -6.56 22.06 -1.49
C ALA A 621 -6.69 22.55 -2.95
N MET A 622 -5.75 22.18 -3.83
CA MET A 622 -5.80 22.51 -5.26
C MET A 622 -6.51 21.43 -6.08
N ARG A 623 -6.79 20.25 -5.52
CA ARG A 623 -7.41 19.15 -6.27
C ARG A 623 -8.78 19.54 -6.80
N HIS A 624 -9.01 19.30 -8.08
CA HIS A 624 -10.35 19.41 -8.65
C HIS A 624 -11.24 18.24 -8.19
N TYR A 625 -12.37 18.59 -7.57
CA TYR A 625 -13.47 17.68 -7.26
C TYR A 625 -14.60 17.93 -8.25
N HIS A 626 -14.96 16.89 -9.01
CA HIS A 626 -15.96 17.00 -10.07
C HIS A 626 -17.35 17.14 -9.47
N ARG A 627 -18.14 18.10 -9.97
CA ARG A 627 -19.56 18.21 -9.64
C ARG A 627 -20.34 17.12 -10.37
N ALA A 628 -21.29 16.51 -9.67
CA ALA A 628 -22.08 15.38 -10.18
C ALA A 628 -23.03 15.77 -11.31
#